data_AF-A0A856MED1-F1
#
_entry.id   AF-A0A856MED1-F1
#
_cell.length_a   1.000
_cell.length_b   1.000
_cell.length_c   1.000
_cell.angle_alpha   90.00
_cell.angle_beta   90.00
_cell.angle_gamma   90.00
#
_symmetry.space_group_name_H-M   'P 1'
#
loop_
_entity.id
_entity.type
_entity.pdbx_description
1 polymer ?
#
loop_
_entity_poly.entity_id
_entity_poly.type
_entity_poly.pdbx_seq_one_letter_code
_entity_poly.pdbx_strand_id
1 'polypeptide(L)'
;MTTSIIPTLQSNYTVKQQQQDNPSQYCRLMWRRGQLLIIPPGGITQPYMPSLDKKESLVECLKRSPANLVRIDPILGETRLKFWADACAQANKPIFLRIPSVEKQPKALDSTLWWLKRFTDWLTALIFLLAVSPIMLGLVLFMRISSPEPRLLFSCQWHVGERGKLFKVFKFRTTTASKRAIGDMAIAYQDDLYDSEDSQNSSKLGRWMRKYGLDHLPQLFNVLRGEMSLTGPRCWTLEDAVRLSPEAQRQLNRLPGMMRSWEVEAESNLLHLDSSTL
;
A
#
# COMPACT_ATOMS: atom_id res chain seq x y z
N MET A 1 7.36 -34.30 11.92
CA MET A 1 6.05 -34.06 12.55
C MET A 1 6.28 -34.18 14.04
N THR A 2 6.13 -33.10 14.79
CA THR A 2 6.39 -33.09 16.22
C THR A 2 5.29 -32.27 16.87
N THR A 3 4.26 -32.99 17.30
CA THR A 3 3.12 -32.49 18.06
C THR A 3 3.53 -32.37 19.52
N SER A 4 3.76 -31.16 20.01
CA SER A 4 3.81 -30.88 21.44
C SER A 4 2.40 -30.50 21.91
N ILE A 5 1.76 -31.44 22.59
CA ILE A 5 0.51 -31.27 23.31
C ILE A 5 0.84 -30.49 24.59
N ILE A 6 0.25 -29.32 24.78
CA ILE A 6 0.24 -28.62 26.08
C ILE A 6 -1.20 -28.67 26.60
N PRO A 7 -1.45 -29.16 27.82
CA PRO A 7 -2.78 -29.43 28.32
C PRO A 7 -3.51 -28.14 28.75
N THR A 8 -4.81 -28.17 28.47
CA THR A 8 -5.94 -27.38 28.95
C THR A 8 -5.71 -26.48 30.19
N LEU A 9 -5.87 -25.16 29.99
CA LEU A 9 -6.47 -24.30 31.02
C LEU A 9 -7.91 -24.00 30.60
N GLN A 10 -8.84 -24.73 31.20
CA GLN A 10 -10.25 -24.36 31.24
C GLN A 10 -10.37 -23.08 32.08
N SER A 11 -10.63 -21.95 31.43
CA SER A 11 -11.22 -20.79 32.09
C SER A 11 -12.50 -20.43 31.34
N ASN A 12 -13.62 -20.94 31.85
CA ASN A 12 -14.96 -20.55 31.45
C ASN A 12 -15.15 -19.07 31.79
N TYR A 13 -15.08 -18.19 30.79
CA TYR A 13 -15.65 -16.85 30.89
C TYR A 13 -16.75 -16.73 29.84
N THR A 14 -17.98 -17.02 30.28
CA THR A 14 -19.19 -16.81 29.48
C THR A 14 -19.53 -15.32 29.52
N VAL A 15 -18.97 -14.53 28.60
CA VAL A 15 -19.46 -13.17 28.36
C VAL A 15 -20.54 -13.27 27.28
N LYS A 16 -21.80 -13.11 27.69
CA LYS A 16 -22.89 -12.83 26.76
C LYS A 16 -22.59 -11.50 26.07
N GLN A 17 -22.34 -11.51 24.75
CA GLN A 17 -22.35 -10.28 23.97
C GLN A 17 -23.62 -10.25 23.13
N GLN A 18 -24.43 -9.24 23.43
CA GLN A 18 -25.55 -8.79 22.63
C GLN A 18 -25.06 -8.53 21.20
N GLN A 19 -25.84 -9.09 20.28
CA GLN A 19 -25.76 -8.89 18.86
C GLN A 19 -26.10 -7.43 18.55
N GLN A 20 -25.09 -6.64 18.21
CA GLN A 20 -25.27 -5.29 17.65
C GLN A 20 -24.39 -5.20 16.40
N ASP A 21 -25.05 -5.05 15.26
CA ASP A 21 -24.48 -4.89 13.92
C ASP A 21 -23.29 -3.92 13.90
N ASN A 22 -22.09 -4.45 13.68
CA ASN A 22 -20.93 -3.67 13.27
C ASN A 22 -20.12 -4.58 12.32
N PRO A 23 -19.84 -4.19 11.06
CA PRO A 23 -19.26 -5.10 10.07
C PRO A 23 -17.89 -5.61 10.55
N SER A 24 -17.88 -6.88 10.99
CA SER A 24 -16.73 -7.78 11.19
C SER A 24 -15.42 -7.13 11.66
N GLN A 25 -15.33 -6.82 12.95
CA GLN A 25 -14.09 -6.39 13.61
C GLN A 25 -13.04 -7.52 13.75
N TYR A 26 -13.32 -8.74 13.31
CA TYR A 26 -12.52 -9.92 13.63
C TYR A 26 -11.69 -10.35 12.42
N CYS A 27 -10.38 -10.58 12.59
CA CYS A 27 -9.49 -11.13 11.56
C CYS A 27 -8.85 -12.40 12.10
N ARG A 28 -8.73 -13.45 11.28
CA ARG A 28 -8.04 -14.68 11.66
C ARG A 28 -6.55 -14.57 11.39
N LEU A 29 -5.74 -14.66 12.44
CA LEU A 29 -4.29 -14.78 12.33
C LEU A 29 -3.87 -16.25 12.23
N MET A 30 -3.10 -16.60 11.20
CA MET A 30 -2.51 -17.92 11.03
C MET A 30 -1.01 -17.83 10.78
N TRP A 31 -0.22 -18.54 11.58
CA TRP A 31 1.22 -18.63 11.37
C TRP A 31 1.56 -19.89 10.56
N ARG A 32 2.35 -19.74 9.49
CA ARG A 32 2.79 -20.86 8.65
C ARG A 32 4.15 -20.58 8.01
N ARG A 33 5.16 -21.42 8.29
CA ARG A 33 6.51 -21.34 7.68
C ARG A 33 7.12 -19.92 7.74
N GLY A 34 7.04 -19.27 8.92
CA GLY A 34 7.55 -17.90 9.10
C GLY A 34 6.71 -16.79 8.47
N GLN A 35 5.50 -17.09 7.99
CA GLN A 35 4.55 -16.11 7.45
C GLN A 35 3.38 -15.94 8.39
N LEU A 36 2.95 -14.70 8.61
CA LEU A 36 1.71 -14.38 9.31
C LEU A 36 0.63 -14.09 8.27
N LEU A 37 -0.39 -14.95 8.18
CA LEU A 37 -1.54 -14.78 7.31
C LEU A 37 -2.68 -14.12 8.10
N ILE A 38 -3.30 -13.11 7.49
CA ILE A 38 -4.45 -12.39 8.02
C ILE A 38 -5.62 -12.66 7.08
N ILE A 39 -6.59 -13.42 7.57
CA ILE A 39 -7.69 -13.98 6.79
C ILE A 39 -9.01 -13.42 7.36
N PRO A 40 -10.08 -13.25 6.56
CA PRO A 40 -11.40 -12.91 7.10
C PRO A 40 -11.87 -13.89 8.20
N PRO A 41 -12.75 -13.44 9.11
CA PRO A 41 -13.29 -14.28 10.16
C PRO A 41 -14.18 -15.35 9.49
N GLY A 42 -13.80 -16.62 9.61
CA GLY A 42 -14.66 -17.74 9.21
C GLY A 42 -15.74 -18.01 10.27
N GLY A 43 -16.50 -19.11 10.11
CA GLY A 43 -17.53 -19.53 11.08
C GLY A 43 -17.03 -20.01 12.45
N ILE A 44 -15.76 -19.77 12.79
CA ILE A 44 -15.15 -20.15 14.07
C ILE A 44 -14.76 -18.86 14.80
N THR A 45 -15.38 -18.63 15.96
CA THR A 45 -15.08 -17.51 16.85
C THR A 45 -13.68 -17.64 17.43
N GLN A 46 -12.80 -16.69 17.10
CA GLN A 46 -11.52 -16.55 17.79
C GLN A 46 -11.71 -15.83 19.13
N PRO A 47 -10.85 -16.11 20.13
CA PRO A 47 -10.81 -15.29 21.33
C PRO A 47 -10.44 -13.84 20.95
N TYR A 48 -11.17 -12.88 21.51
CA TYR A 48 -10.90 -11.45 21.34
C TYR A 48 -9.46 -11.15 21.75
N MET A 49 -8.65 -10.61 20.82
CA MET A 49 -7.27 -10.21 21.07
C MET A 49 -7.17 -8.68 21.14
N PRO A 50 -7.21 -8.07 22.34
CA PRO A 50 -7.19 -6.61 22.49
C PRO A 50 -5.91 -5.96 21.97
N SER A 51 -4.83 -6.73 21.82
CA SER A 51 -3.55 -6.27 21.26
C SER A 51 -3.62 -5.92 19.77
N LEU A 52 -4.67 -6.33 19.05
CA LEU A 52 -4.83 -6.07 17.62
C LEU A 52 -5.64 -4.79 17.32
N ASP A 53 -6.28 -4.21 18.33
CA ASP A 53 -7.10 -3.00 18.17
C ASP A 53 -6.27 -1.72 18.30
N LYS A 54 -5.21 -1.75 19.12
CA LYS A 54 -4.27 -0.63 19.28
C LYS A 54 -3.07 -0.81 18.36
N LYS A 55 -2.77 0.22 17.56
CA LYS A 55 -1.63 0.23 16.62
C LYS A 55 -0.30 -0.06 17.32
N GLU A 56 -0.06 0.55 18.47
CA GLU A 56 1.20 0.39 19.23
C GLU A 56 1.40 -1.05 19.71
N SER A 57 0.35 -1.66 20.27
CA SER A 57 0.37 -3.05 20.72
C SER A 57 0.60 -4.00 19.55
N LEU A 58 -0.04 -3.74 18.40
CA LEU A 58 0.18 -4.52 17.18
C LEU A 58 1.63 -4.42 16.70
N VAL A 59 2.21 -3.21 16.68
CA VAL A 59 3.60 -2.99 16.27
C VAL A 59 4.56 -3.75 17.19
N GLU A 60 4.33 -3.73 18.49
CA GLU A 60 5.16 -4.44 19.45
C GLU A 60 5.04 -5.97 19.29
N CYS A 61 3.83 -6.49 19.07
CA CYS A 61 3.64 -7.90 18.73
C CYS A 61 4.37 -8.28 17.44
N LEU A 62 4.30 -7.44 16.40
CA LEU A 62 4.98 -7.69 15.13
C LEU A 62 6.50 -7.69 15.31
N LYS A 63 7.07 -6.73 16.07
CA LYS A 63 8.51 -6.67 16.36
C LYS A 63 9.01 -7.92 17.08
N ARG A 64 8.25 -8.43 18.06
CA ARG A 64 8.60 -9.63 18.84
C ARG A 64 8.29 -10.94 18.10
N SER A 65 7.44 -10.90 17.08
CA SER A 65 7.05 -12.09 16.33
C SER A 65 8.21 -12.64 15.48
N PRO A 66 8.37 -13.97 15.37
CA PRO A 66 9.34 -14.60 14.46
C PRO A 66 8.89 -14.57 12.98
N ALA A 67 7.75 -13.96 12.65
CA ALA A 67 7.28 -13.88 11.26
C ALA A 67 8.19 -12.96 10.42
N ASN A 68 8.65 -13.47 9.28
CA ASN A 68 9.51 -12.74 8.33
C ASN A 68 8.70 -11.85 7.40
N LEU A 69 7.43 -12.19 7.14
CA LEU A 69 6.51 -11.42 6.31
C LEU A 69 5.07 -11.59 6.77
N VAL A 70 4.23 -10.62 6.41
CA VAL A 70 2.79 -10.63 6.67
C VAL A 70 2.04 -10.69 5.34
N ARG A 71 1.01 -11.55 5.25
CA ARG A 71 0.09 -11.61 4.11
C ARG A 71 -1.32 -11.27 4.57
N ILE A 72 -1.99 -10.37 3.85
CA ILE A 72 -3.32 -9.89 4.20
C ILE A 72 -4.31 -10.14 3.06
N ASP A 73 -5.48 -10.66 3.40
CA ASP A 73 -6.56 -10.89 2.43
C ASP A 73 -7.24 -9.57 2.01
N PRO A 74 -7.45 -9.32 0.70
CA PRO A 74 -8.09 -8.09 0.20
C PRO A 74 -9.53 -7.90 0.72
N ILE A 75 -10.21 -9.01 1.04
CA ILE A 75 -11.59 -9.05 1.54
C ILE A 75 -11.76 -8.27 2.86
N LEU A 76 -10.68 -8.05 3.61
CA LEU A 76 -10.68 -7.32 4.88
C LEU A 76 -10.95 -5.82 4.73
N GLY A 77 -10.93 -5.30 3.50
CA GLY A 77 -11.20 -3.89 3.21
C GLY A 77 -9.99 -2.98 3.42
N GLU A 78 -10.09 -1.79 2.83
CA GLU A 78 -9.00 -0.81 2.74
C GLU A 78 -8.50 -0.33 4.11
N THR A 79 -9.41 -0.06 5.05
CA THR A 79 -9.07 0.50 6.37
C THR A 79 -8.18 -0.44 7.17
N ARG A 80 -8.50 -1.74 7.17
CA ARG A 80 -7.68 -2.78 7.81
C ARG A 80 -6.36 -2.98 7.07
N LEU A 81 -6.38 -3.00 5.75
CA LEU A 81 -5.19 -3.06 4.92
C LEU A 81 -4.20 -1.95 5.28
N LYS A 82 -4.67 -0.70 5.34
CA LYS A 82 -3.86 0.47 5.71
C LYS A 82 -3.35 0.38 7.15
N PHE A 83 -4.20 0.01 8.10
CA PHE A 83 -3.84 -0.17 9.51
C PHE A 83 -2.69 -1.19 9.68
N TRP A 84 -2.82 -2.36 9.06
CA TRP A 84 -1.80 -3.40 9.10
C TRP A 84 -0.54 -3.00 8.35
N ALA A 85 -0.66 -2.34 7.20
CA ALA A 85 0.48 -1.87 6.43
C ALA A 85 1.31 -0.86 7.22
N ASP A 86 0.67 0.10 7.89
CA ASP A 86 1.37 1.06 8.74
C ASP A 86 2.02 0.40 9.95
N ALA A 87 1.35 -0.55 10.60
CA ALA A 87 1.94 -1.28 11.71
C ALA A 87 3.15 -2.12 11.28
N CYS A 88 3.05 -2.80 10.12
CA CYS A 88 4.15 -3.56 9.54
C CYS A 88 5.34 -2.65 9.15
N ALA A 89 5.07 -1.47 8.58
CA ALA A 89 6.10 -0.49 8.27
C ALA A 89 6.87 -0.04 9.53
N GLN A 90 6.16 0.24 10.63
CA GLN A 90 6.79 0.62 11.91
C GLN A 90 7.54 -0.55 12.58
N ALA A 91 7.13 -1.78 12.32
CA ALA A 91 7.83 -2.99 12.77
C ALA A 91 8.96 -3.44 11.82
N ASN A 92 9.20 -2.71 10.72
CA ASN A 92 10.13 -3.06 9.65
C ASN A 92 9.88 -4.48 9.07
N LYS A 93 8.60 -4.82 8.85
CA LYS A 93 8.18 -6.10 8.28
C LYS A 93 7.50 -5.89 6.93
N PRO A 94 7.86 -6.66 5.90
CA PRO A 94 7.19 -6.57 4.62
C PRO A 94 5.79 -7.17 4.72
N ILE A 95 4.83 -6.44 4.15
CA ILE A 95 3.43 -6.87 4.04
C ILE A 95 3.09 -7.09 2.56
N PHE A 96 2.32 -8.14 2.30
CA PHE A 96 1.90 -8.54 0.97
C PHE A 96 0.38 -8.72 0.95
N LEU A 97 -0.27 -8.23 -0.09
CA LEU A 97 -1.62 -8.61 -0.43
C LEU A 97 -1.63 -10.08 -0.86
N ARG A 98 -2.58 -10.85 -0.34
CA ARG A 98 -2.77 -12.23 -0.77
C ARG A 98 -3.45 -12.23 -2.14
N ILE A 99 -2.67 -12.52 -3.17
CA ILE A 99 -3.15 -12.71 -4.54
C ILE A 99 -3.47 -14.20 -4.71
N PRO A 100 -4.61 -14.56 -5.32
CA PRO A 100 -4.88 -15.96 -5.68
C PRO A 100 -3.76 -16.50 -6.58
N SER A 101 -3.20 -17.66 -6.20
CA SER A 101 -2.13 -18.31 -6.96
C SER A 101 -2.63 -18.64 -8.37
N VAL A 102 -1.95 -18.12 -9.39
CA VAL A 102 -2.20 -18.51 -10.78
C VAL A 102 -1.35 -19.73 -11.11
N GLU A 103 -2.01 -20.73 -11.68
CA GLU A 103 -1.40 -21.87 -12.33
C GLU A 103 -0.68 -21.40 -13.60
N LYS A 104 0.66 -21.46 -13.58
CA LYS A 104 1.60 -21.15 -14.69
C LYS A 104 1.47 -19.74 -15.30
N GLN A 105 2.35 -18.83 -14.87
CA GLN A 105 2.66 -17.65 -15.67
C GLN A 105 3.35 -18.05 -16.99
N PRO A 106 3.11 -17.35 -18.11
CA PRO A 106 3.86 -17.54 -19.33
C PRO A 106 5.36 -17.38 -19.05
N LYS A 107 6.17 -18.25 -19.66
CA LYS A 107 7.62 -18.32 -19.46
C LYS A 107 8.22 -16.91 -19.45
N ALA A 108 9.01 -16.65 -18.41
CA ALA A 108 9.74 -15.41 -18.24
C ALA A 108 10.34 -14.97 -19.58
N LEU A 109 10.10 -13.72 -19.98
CA LEU A 109 11.07 -13.00 -20.80
C LEU A 109 12.46 -13.36 -20.26
N ASP A 110 13.41 -13.75 -21.12
CA ASP A 110 14.73 -14.25 -20.72
C ASP A 110 15.23 -13.50 -19.49
N SER A 111 15.62 -14.24 -18.44
CA SER A 111 15.99 -13.65 -17.15
C SER A 111 17.03 -12.54 -17.30
N THR A 112 17.87 -12.64 -18.33
CA THR A 112 18.85 -11.63 -18.76
C THR A 112 18.20 -10.32 -19.22
N LEU A 113 17.16 -10.37 -20.07
CA LEU A 113 16.43 -9.19 -20.55
C LEU A 113 15.72 -8.49 -19.39
N TRP A 114 15.15 -9.23 -18.45
CA TRP A 114 14.53 -8.64 -17.26
C TRP A 114 15.55 -7.90 -16.38
N TRP A 115 16.71 -8.52 -16.14
CA TRP A 115 17.80 -7.89 -15.40
C TRP A 115 18.38 -6.67 -16.11
N LEU A 116 18.54 -6.75 -17.43
CA LEU A 116 18.98 -5.62 -18.25
C LEU A 116 17.99 -4.47 -18.15
N LYS A 117 16.69 -4.73 -18.31
CA LYS A 117 15.64 -3.72 -18.12
C LYS A 117 15.72 -3.09 -16.73
N ARG A 118 15.92 -3.90 -15.68
CA ARG A 118 16.05 -3.38 -14.32
C ARG A 118 17.25 -2.48 -14.15
N PHE A 119 18.38 -2.86 -14.71
CA PHE A 119 19.59 -2.03 -14.66
C PHE A 119 19.42 -0.73 -15.45
N THR A 120 18.82 -0.78 -16.64
CA THR A 120 18.55 0.42 -17.44
C THR A 120 17.54 1.34 -16.76
N ASP A 121 16.48 0.80 -16.16
CA ASP A 121 15.49 1.59 -15.42
C ASP A 121 16.15 2.29 -14.22
N TRP A 122 17.02 1.59 -13.49
CA TRP A 122 17.75 2.14 -12.36
C TRP A 122 18.74 3.24 -12.77
N LEU A 123 19.55 2.98 -13.80
CA LEU A 123 20.52 3.95 -14.32
C LEU A 123 19.84 5.20 -14.87
N THR A 124 18.77 5.01 -15.65
CA THR A 124 17.99 6.12 -16.21
C THR A 124 17.32 6.92 -15.10
N ALA A 125 16.71 6.26 -14.10
CA ALA A 125 16.10 6.94 -12.96
C ALA A 125 17.13 7.76 -12.16
N LEU A 126 18.35 7.24 -12.01
CA LEU A 126 19.44 7.96 -11.35
C LEU A 126 19.85 9.22 -12.12
N ILE A 127 20.02 9.11 -13.45
CA ILE A 127 20.35 10.25 -14.32
C ILE A 127 19.25 11.31 -14.26
N PHE A 128 17.98 10.90 -14.40
CA PHE A 128 16.83 11.80 -14.30
C PHE A 128 16.75 12.46 -12.92
N LEU A 129 16.97 11.71 -11.84
CA LEU A 129 16.95 12.26 -10.49
C LEU A 129 18.04 13.32 -10.31
N LEU A 130 19.26 13.08 -10.79
CA LEU A 130 20.35 14.05 -10.73
C LEU A 130 20.02 15.31 -11.55
N ALA A 131 19.52 15.15 -12.77
CA ALA A 131 19.13 16.26 -13.64
C ALA A 131 17.98 17.11 -13.06
N VAL A 132 17.01 16.48 -12.42
CA VAL A 132 15.82 17.13 -11.87
C VAL A 132 16.01 17.55 -10.40
N SER A 133 17.08 17.11 -9.73
CA SER A 133 17.40 17.48 -8.35
C SER A 133 17.43 19.00 -8.07
N PRO A 134 18.01 19.88 -8.91
CA PRO A 134 17.95 21.32 -8.67
C PRO A 134 16.52 21.86 -8.73
N ILE A 135 15.70 21.32 -9.63
CA ILE A 135 14.28 21.70 -9.77
C ILE A 135 13.50 21.24 -8.54
N MET A 136 13.70 20.00 -8.08
CA MET A 136 13.06 19.50 -6.86
C MET A 136 13.42 20.33 -5.64
N LEU A 137 14.69 20.72 -5.51
CA LEU A 137 15.13 21.59 -4.42
C LEU A 137 14.47 22.98 -4.50
N GLY A 138 14.38 23.56 -5.70
CA GLY A 138 13.68 24.82 -5.94
C GLY A 138 12.19 24.73 -5.59
N LEU A 139 11.52 23.64 -5.98
CA LEU A 139 10.11 23.38 -5.63
C LEU A 139 9.92 23.26 -4.12
N VAL A 140 10.78 22.50 -3.43
CA VAL A 140 10.77 22.36 -1.98
C VAL A 140 10.92 23.72 -1.29
N LEU A 141 11.85 24.56 -1.75
CA LEU A 141 12.05 25.89 -1.21
C LEU A 141 10.83 26.79 -1.46
N PHE A 142 10.28 26.77 -2.67
CA PHE A 142 9.12 27.56 -3.04
C PHE A 142 7.85 27.14 -2.26
N MET A 143 7.64 25.83 -2.06
CA MET A 143 6.58 25.30 -1.20
C MET A 143 6.76 25.74 0.25
N ARG A 144 7.99 25.73 0.76
CA ARG A 144 8.31 26.15 2.14
C ARG A 144 8.08 27.64 2.38
N ILE A 145 8.30 28.49 1.38
CA ILE A 145 8.01 29.92 1.47
C ILE A 145 6.51 30.17 1.34
N SER A 146 5.84 29.43 0.45
CA SER A 146 4.41 29.63 0.15
C SER A 146 3.46 29.05 1.20
N SER A 147 3.94 28.20 2.11
CA SER A 147 3.12 27.53 3.13
C SER A 147 3.74 27.64 4.52
N PRO A 148 2.97 28.03 5.56
CA PRO A 148 3.48 28.24 6.91
C PRO A 148 3.86 26.95 7.66
N GLU A 149 3.59 25.76 7.10
CA GLU A 149 3.86 24.48 7.75
C GLU A 149 4.90 23.63 6.98
N PRO A 150 6.17 23.59 7.42
CA PRO A 150 7.26 22.86 6.76
C PRO A 150 7.17 21.33 6.88
N ARG A 151 6.28 20.80 7.73
CA ARG A 151 6.37 19.42 8.22
C ARG A 151 5.78 18.36 7.27
N LEU A 152 5.03 18.76 6.24
CA LEU A 152 4.38 17.82 5.29
C LEU A 152 4.56 18.24 3.82
N LEU A 153 5.80 18.39 3.35
CA LEU A 153 6.09 18.68 1.93
C LEU A 153 5.85 17.49 1.01
N PHE A 154 5.93 16.27 1.55
CA PHE A 154 5.70 15.02 0.81
C PHE A 154 4.45 14.33 1.35
N SER A 155 3.65 13.77 0.45
CA SER A 155 2.59 12.81 0.76
C SER A 155 3.06 11.40 0.39
N CYS A 156 2.64 10.41 1.19
CA CYS A 156 3.05 9.02 1.05
C CYS A 156 1.81 8.12 1.07
N GLN A 157 1.40 7.63 -0.09
CA GLN A 157 0.20 6.79 -0.20
C GLN A 157 0.57 5.32 -0.43
N TRP A 158 -0.12 4.42 0.27
CA TRP A 158 0.04 2.98 0.08
C TRP A 158 -0.46 2.53 -1.28
N HIS A 159 0.39 1.78 -1.98
CA HIS A 159 0.08 1.15 -3.26
C HIS A 159 0.51 -0.32 -3.25
N VAL A 160 -0.02 -1.06 -4.20
CA VAL A 160 0.33 -2.47 -4.43
C VAL A 160 1.41 -2.56 -5.51
N GLY A 161 2.54 -3.14 -5.14
CA GLY A 161 3.68 -3.40 -6.01
C GLY A 161 3.74 -4.84 -6.49
N GLU A 162 4.91 -5.24 -7.01
CA GLU A 162 5.14 -6.56 -7.58
C GLU A 162 4.77 -7.69 -6.59
N ARG A 163 4.06 -8.71 -7.09
CA ARG A 163 3.60 -9.88 -6.32
C ARG A 163 2.79 -9.50 -5.08
N GLY A 164 2.07 -8.38 -5.14
CA GLY A 164 1.22 -7.89 -4.06
C GLY A 164 1.97 -7.22 -2.92
N LYS A 165 3.28 -6.97 -3.02
CA LYS A 165 4.03 -6.29 -1.97
C LYS A 165 3.51 -4.86 -1.80
N LEU A 166 3.08 -4.48 -0.60
CA LEU A 166 2.65 -3.10 -0.37
C LEU A 166 3.86 -2.19 -0.16
N PHE A 167 3.82 -1.00 -0.74
CA PHE A 167 4.85 0.02 -0.60
C PHE A 167 4.24 1.43 -0.60
N LYS A 168 5.00 2.44 -0.16
CA LYS A 168 4.54 3.83 -0.12
C LYS A 168 5.07 4.59 -1.33
N VAL A 169 4.17 5.10 -2.16
CA VAL A 169 4.52 5.97 -3.28
C VAL A 169 4.74 7.40 -2.76
N PHE A 170 5.87 7.99 -3.11
CA PHE A 170 6.19 9.38 -2.72
C PHE A 170 5.65 10.37 -3.75
N LYS A 171 4.95 11.41 -3.28
CA LYS A 171 4.52 12.55 -4.10
C LYS A 171 4.75 13.85 -3.35
N PHE A 172 4.86 14.97 -4.06
CA PHE A 172 4.80 16.28 -3.40
C PHE A 172 3.37 16.57 -2.95
N ARG A 173 3.22 17.17 -1.77
CA ARG A 173 1.90 17.58 -1.27
C ARG A 173 1.41 18.78 -2.06
N THR A 174 0.30 18.63 -2.77
CA THR A 174 -0.31 19.70 -3.58
C THR A 174 -1.58 20.30 -2.96
N THR A 175 -2.06 19.73 -1.85
CA THR A 175 -3.25 20.17 -1.11
C THR A 175 -2.89 21.18 -0.01
N THR A 176 -3.70 22.21 0.18
CA THR A 176 -3.60 23.12 1.32
C THR A 176 -4.19 22.45 2.55
N ALA A 177 -3.42 22.38 3.64
CA ALA A 177 -3.96 21.91 4.92
C ALA A 177 -5.10 22.84 5.36
N SER A 178 -6.31 22.29 5.51
CA SER A 178 -7.43 23.04 6.06
C SER A 178 -7.16 23.30 7.55
N LYS A 179 -7.22 24.57 7.95
CA LYS A 179 -6.92 25.09 9.31
C LYS A 179 -7.79 24.47 10.44
N ARG A 180 -8.74 23.59 10.12
CA ARG A 180 -9.67 22.93 11.07
C ARG A 180 -9.17 21.62 11.68
N ALA A 181 -8.07 21.04 11.19
CA ALA A 181 -7.54 19.76 11.69
C ALA A 181 -6.39 19.91 12.72
N ILE A 182 -6.32 21.03 13.44
CA ILE A 182 -5.20 21.39 14.35
C ILE A 182 -5.32 20.69 15.73
N GLY A 183 -6.28 19.78 15.93
CA GLY A 183 -6.53 19.14 17.22
C GLY A 183 -5.60 17.99 17.58
N ASP A 184 -5.34 17.04 16.67
CA ASP A 184 -4.80 15.74 17.08
C ASP A 184 -3.64 15.27 16.20
N MET A 185 -2.48 15.16 16.84
CA MET A 185 -1.19 14.70 16.31
C MET A 185 -1.21 13.27 15.73
N ALA A 186 -2.35 12.57 15.75
CA ALA A 186 -2.54 11.22 15.23
C ALA A 186 -3.20 11.16 13.83
N ILE A 187 -3.75 12.27 13.32
CA ILE A 187 -4.61 12.29 12.11
C ILE A 187 -3.82 12.53 10.81
N ALA A 188 -2.50 12.77 10.88
CA ALA A 188 -1.67 12.98 9.68
C ALA A 188 -1.62 11.76 8.72
N TYR A 189 -2.07 10.59 9.17
CA TYR A 189 -2.25 9.39 8.33
C TYR A 189 -3.66 9.24 7.75
N GLN A 190 -4.64 9.99 8.27
CA GLN A 190 -6.05 9.90 7.86
C GLN A 190 -6.35 10.79 6.64
N ASP A 191 -5.57 11.85 6.43
CA ASP A 191 -5.79 12.87 5.38
C ASP A 191 -5.46 12.35 3.95
N ASP A 192 -4.81 11.20 3.81
CA ASP A 192 -4.60 10.55 2.50
C ASP A 192 -5.91 9.97 1.91
N LEU A 193 -7.04 10.05 2.62
CA LEU A 193 -8.35 9.55 2.19
C LEU A 193 -9.13 10.55 1.30
N TYR A 194 -8.59 11.75 1.05
CA TYR A 194 -9.32 12.79 0.31
C TYR A 194 -8.43 13.48 -0.75
N ASP A 195 -7.69 12.68 -1.52
CA ASP A 195 -7.11 13.13 -2.79
C ASP A 195 -7.99 12.65 -3.95
N SER A 196 -9.29 12.87 -3.82
CA SER A 196 -10.22 12.85 -4.95
C SER A 196 -9.81 13.98 -5.91
N GLU A 197 -9.74 13.65 -7.20
CA GLU A 197 -9.10 14.41 -8.28
C GLU A 197 -9.59 15.87 -8.43
N ASP A 198 -10.65 16.26 -7.72
CA ASP A 198 -11.30 17.58 -7.78
C ASP A 198 -11.53 18.26 -6.42
N SER A 199 -10.64 18.07 -5.43
CA SER A 199 -10.83 18.81 -4.18
C SER A 199 -10.48 20.31 -4.36
N GLN A 200 -11.47 21.17 -4.09
CA GLN A 200 -11.40 22.64 -4.04
C GLN A 200 -10.28 23.21 -3.11
N ASN A 201 -9.51 22.32 -2.46
CA ASN A 201 -8.46 22.58 -1.49
C ASN A 201 -7.03 22.46 -2.09
N SER A 202 -6.88 22.57 -3.42
CA SER A 202 -5.56 22.58 -4.06
C SER A 202 -4.93 23.99 -4.03
N SER A 203 -3.65 24.08 -3.64
CA SER A 203 -2.90 25.35 -3.73
C SER A 203 -2.71 25.74 -5.20
N LYS A 204 -2.63 27.03 -5.52
CA LYS A 204 -2.31 27.50 -6.90
C LYS A 204 -1.01 26.87 -7.40
N LEU A 205 0.00 26.77 -6.53
CA LEU A 205 1.24 26.06 -6.80
C LEU A 205 1.01 24.56 -7.00
N GLY A 206 0.20 23.92 -6.15
CA GLY A 206 -0.13 22.50 -6.26
C GLY A 206 -0.83 22.17 -7.58
N ARG A 207 -1.75 23.03 -8.03
CA ARG A 207 -2.42 22.90 -9.34
C ARG A 207 -1.44 23.05 -10.50
N TRP A 208 -0.50 23.99 -10.39
CA TRP A 208 0.58 24.15 -11.38
C TRP A 208 1.48 22.90 -11.41
N MET A 209 1.90 22.39 -10.26
CA MET A 209 2.71 21.16 -10.18
C MET A 209 2.01 19.96 -10.80
N ARG A 210 0.71 19.74 -10.51
CA ARG A 210 -0.10 18.68 -11.14
C ARG A 210 -0.20 18.86 -12.65
N LYS A 211 -0.40 20.09 -13.13
CA LYS A 211 -0.50 20.40 -14.57
C LYS A 211 0.77 19.98 -15.35
N TYR A 212 1.94 20.13 -14.73
CA TYR A 212 3.22 19.75 -15.32
C TYR A 212 3.74 18.38 -14.85
N GLY A 213 2.96 17.62 -14.07
CA GLY A 213 3.36 16.31 -13.51
C GLY A 213 4.55 16.37 -12.55
N LEU A 214 4.88 17.55 -12.01
CA LEU A 214 6.04 17.76 -11.15
C LEU A 214 5.82 17.18 -9.75
N ASP A 215 4.58 16.89 -9.36
CA ASP A 215 4.24 16.28 -8.08
C ASP A 215 4.68 14.81 -7.98
N HIS A 216 4.89 14.14 -9.12
CA HIS A 216 5.34 12.75 -9.19
C HIS A 216 6.86 12.58 -9.20
N LEU A 217 7.65 13.66 -9.26
CA LEU A 217 9.11 13.57 -9.25
C LEU A 217 9.68 12.77 -8.07
N PRO A 218 9.13 12.82 -6.83
CA PRO A 218 9.60 11.99 -5.73
C PRO A 218 9.44 10.48 -5.97
N GLN A 219 8.61 10.04 -6.91
CA GLN A 219 8.47 8.61 -7.26
C GLN A 219 9.76 8.02 -7.85
N LEU A 220 10.67 8.85 -8.37
CA LEU A 220 12.00 8.40 -8.79
C LEU A 220 12.75 7.68 -7.64
N PHE A 221 12.52 8.08 -6.38
CA PHE A 221 13.06 7.37 -5.22
C PHE A 221 12.49 5.95 -5.10
N ASN A 222 11.21 5.72 -5.43
CA ASN A 222 10.61 4.37 -5.44
C ASN A 222 11.23 3.50 -6.54
N VAL A 223 11.55 4.08 -7.70
CA VAL A 223 12.25 3.38 -8.78
C VAL A 223 13.65 2.96 -8.34
N LEU A 224 14.41 3.86 -7.72
CA LEU A 224 15.75 3.55 -7.19
C LEU A 224 15.74 2.51 -6.06
N ARG A 225 14.65 2.45 -5.27
CA ARG A 225 14.42 1.41 -4.25
C ARG A 225 13.99 0.07 -4.85
N GLY A 226 13.76 0.00 -6.16
CA GLY A 226 13.30 -1.19 -6.86
C GLY A 226 11.81 -1.52 -6.67
N GLU A 227 11.05 -0.65 -5.99
CA GLU A 227 9.62 -0.82 -5.74
C GLU A 227 8.78 -0.55 -6.99
N MET A 228 9.31 0.29 -7.90
CA MET A 228 8.70 0.67 -9.18
C MET A 228 9.70 0.53 -10.33
N SER A 229 9.21 0.58 -11.56
CA SER A 229 9.96 0.77 -12.80
C SER A 229 9.68 2.16 -13.36
N LEU A 230 10.54 2.67 -14.26
CA LEU A 230 10.23 3.89 -15.00
C LEU A 230 9.02 3.68 -15.92
N THR A 231 8.99 2.56 -16.63
CA THR A 231 7.91 2.19 -17.56
C THR A 231 7.26 0.87 -17.13
N GLY A 232 5.94 0.83 -17.07
CA GLY A 232 5.25 -0.37 -16.60
C GLY A 232 3.72 -0.26 -16.51
N PRO A 233 3.08 -1.31 -15.98
CA PRO A 233 1.65 -1.31 -15.68
C PRO A 233 1.29 -0.24 -14.64
N ARG A 234 0.01 0.15 -14.60
CA ARG A 234 -0.53 1.13 -13.65
C ARG A 234 -0.23 0.70 -12.20
N CYS A 235 0.19 1.67 -11.37
CA CYS A 235 0.23 1.50 -9.92
C CYS A 235 -1.20 1.47 -9.37
N TRP A 236 -1.56 0.42 -8.64
CA TRP A 236 -2.88 0.28 -8.02
C TRP A 236 -2.85 0.82 -6.59
N THR A 237 -3.81 1.68 -6.25
CA THR A 237 -4.02 2.11 -4.86
C THR A 237 -4.57 0.93 -4.03
N LEU A 238 -4.53 1.04 -2.70
CA LEU A 238 -5.16 0.01 -1.85
C LEU A 238 -6.67 -0.10 -2.11
N GLU A 239 -7.34 1.03 -2.32
CA GLU A 239 -8.78 1.09 -2.61
C GLU A 239 -9.11 0.35 -3.91
N ASP A 240 -8.39 0.68 -4.99
CA ASP A 240 -8.61 0.04 -6.28
C ASP A 240 -8.28 -1.46 -6.21
N ALA A 241 -7.21 -1.84 -5.52
CA ALA A 241 -6.80 -3.24 -5.40
C ALA A 241 -7.81 -4.11 -4.65
N VAL A 242 -8.54 -3.54 -3.69
CA VAL A 242 -9.64 -4.24 -2.98
C VAL A 242 -10.86 -4.42 -3.89
N ARG A 243 -11.11 -3.48 -4.81
CA ARG A 243 -12.24 -3.54 -5.76
C ARG A 243 -11.98 -4.46 -6.95
N LEU A 244 -10.74 -4.83 -7.22
CA LEU A 244 -10.40 -5.74 -8.32
C LEU A 244 -11.02 -7.13 -8.12
N SER A 245 -11.56 -7.68 -9.20
CA SER A 245 -11.97 -9.08 -9.24
C SER A 245 -10.76 -10.01 -8.97
N PRO A 246 -10.97 -11.23 -8.46
CA PRO A 246 -9.88 -12.17 -8.21
C PRO A 246 -9.01 -12.47 -9.44
N GLU A 247 -9.60 -12.35 -10.64
CA GLU A 247 -8.88 -12.51 -11.90
C GLU A 247 -8.09 -11.26 -12.28
N ALA A 248 -8.60 -10.07 -12.03
CA ALA A 248 -7.89 -8.82 -12.27
C ALA A 248 -6.75 -8.59 -11.27
N GLN A 249 -6.84 -9.18 -10.06
CA GLN A 249 -5.74 -9.21 -9.09
C GLN A 249 -4.47 -9.90 -9.63
N ARG A 250 -4.57 -10.66 -10.72
CA ARG A 250 -3.40 -11.24 -11.42
C ARG A 250 -2.43 -10.17 -11.92
N GLN A 251 -2.93 -8.98 -12.25
CA GLN A 251 -2.10 -7.85 -12.72
C GLN A 251 -1.15 -7.34 -11.63
N LEU A 252 -1.50 -7.54 -10.36
CA LEU A 252 -0.69 -7.16 -9.19
C LEU A 252 0.59 -8.00 -9.05
N ASN A 253 0.80 -8.99 -9.91
CA ASN A 253 2.06 -9.75 -9.97
C ASN A 253 3.15 -9.04 -10.75
N ARG A 254 2.81 -8.08 -11.62
CA ARG A 254 3.78 -7.32 -12.40
C ARG A 254 4.28 -6.13 -11.59
N LEU A 255 5.52 -5.73 -11.82
CA LEU A 255 6.08 -4.54 -11.20
C LEU A 255 5.46 -3.27 -11.81
N PRO A 256 4.92 -2.36 -11.00
CA PRO A 256 4.28 -1.16 -11.52
C PRO A 256 5.28 -0.11 -12.04
N GLY A 257 4.82 0.67 -13.02
CA GLY A 257 5.58 1.75 -13.65
C GLY A 257 5.20 3.12 -13.12
N MET A 258 6.18 4.04 -13.07
CA MET A 258 5.96 5.47 -12.87
C MET A 258 5.22 6.08 -14.06
N MET A 259 5.65 5.74 -15.28
CA MET A 259 4.96 6.07 -16.53
C MET A 259 4.16 4.86 -17.01
N ARG A 260 2.92 5.11 -17.44
CA ARG A 260 2.07 4.08 -18.05
C ARG A 260 2.65 3.64 -19.39
N SER A 261 2.81 2.34 -19.57
CA SER A 261 3.07 1.77 -20.89
C SER A 261 1.75 1.66 -21.68
N TRP A 262 1.71 2.20 -22.89
CA TRP A 262 0.56 2.14 -23.81
C TRP A 262 0.14 0.70 -24.13
N GLU A 263 1.08 -0.24 -24.12
CA GLU A 263 0.84 -1.66 -24.42
C GLU A 263 0.01 -2.33 -23.31
N VAL A 264 0.14 -1.87 -22.06
CA VAL A 264 -0.65 -2.38 -20.92
C VAL A 264 -2.01 -1.70 -20.82
N GLU A 265 -2.15 -0.46 -21.32
CA GLU A 265 -3.42 0.28 -21.41
C GLU A 265 -4.47 -0.54 -22.18
N ALA A 266 -4.07 -1.10 -23.33
CA ALA A 266 -4.92 -1.91 -24.18
C ALA A 266 -5.41 -3.18 -23.47
N GLU A 267 -4.54 -3.89 -22.75
CA GLU A 267 -4.92 -5.07 -21.95
C GLU A 267 -5.87 -4.70 -20.79
N SER A 268 -5.65 -3.55 -20.14
CA SER A 268 -6.47 -3.12 -18.99
C SER A 268 -7.86 -2.60 -19.39
N ASN A 269 -7.97 -1.90 -20.52
CA ASN A 269 -9.25 -1.41 -21.03
C ASN A 269 -10.16 -2.56 -21.45
N LEU A 270 -9.60 -3.63 -22.04
CA LEU A 270 -10.38 -4.82 -22.40
C LEU A 270 -11.01 -5.48 -21.16
N LEU A 271 -10.28 -5.57 -20.05
CA LEU A 271 -10.78 -6.14 -18.81
C LEU A 271 -11.80 -5.24 -18.09
N HIS A 272 -11.65 -3.92 -18.22
CA HIS A 272 -12.62 -2.97 -17.68
C HIS A 272 -13.98 -3.11 -18.38
N LEU A 273 -13.98 -3.34 -19.71
CA LEU A 273 -15.19 -3.58 -20.49
C LEU A 273 -15.93 -4.83 -20.01
N ASP A 274 -15.22 -5.94 -19.79
CA ASP A 274 -15.82 -7.19 -19.30
C ASP A 274 -16.41 -7.05 -17.88
N SER A 275 -15.79 -6.23 -17.02
CA SER A 275 -16.31 -5.96 -15.67
C SER A 275 -17.55 -5.07 -15.64
N SER A 276 -17.77 -4.25 -16.68
CA SER A 276 -18.95 -3.39 -16.82
C SER A 276 -20.16 -4.06 -17.47
N THR A 277 -19.99 -5.29 -17.99
CA THR A 277 -21.05 -6.07 -18.67
C THR A 277 -21.68 -7.16 -17.80
N LEU A 278 -21.45 -7.16 -16.48
CA LEU A 278 -22.05 -8.09 -15.52
C LEU A 278 -22.86 -7.38 -14.44
#